data_AF-A0A2V8QZP0-F1
#
_entry.id   AF-A0A2V8QZP0-F1
#
_cell.length_a   1.000
_cell.length_b   1.000
_cell.length_c   1.000
_cell.angle_alpha   90.00
_cell.angle_beta   90.00
_cell.angle_gamma   90.00
#
_symmetry.space_group_name_H-M   'P 1'
#
loop_
_entity.id
_entity.type
_entity.pdbx_description
1 polymer ?
#
loop_
_entity_poly.entity_id
_entity_poly.type
_entity_poly.pdbx_seq_one_letter_code
_entity_poly.pdbx_strand_id
1 'polypeptide(L)'
;LDGSSSSEPGEPRISLEVSERRQDFARGLLREHGARLERPLVALCPGSTNSRAKRWPAERFAALADMLVERAGAEVFLVGAGEELDVSREVARGMRNRPAVLTGRTDLAQTAALLSVADLLVTNDTGPAHVAAAVGCPVVVIFGPTNPATTRPLSPLAEVVRRPPDCAPCMLRDCPIDHRCMTAITAEEVFGRSLAALGARGVSRDSRRKLEVAR
;
A
#
# COMPACT_ATOMS: atom_id res chain seq x y z
N LEU A 1 -33.02 37.58 -1.72
CA LEU A 1 -31.56 37.41 -1.89
C LEU A 1 -31.17 36.15 -1.12
N ASP A 2 -31.50 35.04 -1.74
CA ASP A 2 -31.59 33.73 -1.12
C ASP A 2 -30.33 33.02 -1.59
N GLY A 3 -29.29 33.09 -0.76
CA GLY A 3 -28.01 32.47 -1.01
C GLY A 3 -28.18 30.95 -1.03
N SER A 4 -28.30 30.39 -2.23
CA SER A 4 -28.18 28.97 -2.47
C SER A 4 -26.79 28.53 -2.00
N SER A 5 -26.77 27.84 -0.86
CA SER A 5 -25.68 26.98 -0.42
C SER A 5 -25.44 25.92 -1.50
N SER A 6 -24.59 26.23 -2.47
CA SER A 6 -24.00 25.26 -3.38
C SER A 6 -23.22 24.26 -2.53
N SER A 7 -23.79 23.08 -2.33
CA SER A 7 -23.05 21.94 -1.80
C SER A 7 -21.92 21.64 -2.79
N GLU A 8 -20.68 21.65 -2.32
CA GLU A 8 -19.56 21.20 -3.14
C GLU A 8 -19.84 19.76 -3.59
N PRO A 9 -19.69 19.43 -4.89
CA PRO A 9 -19.87 18.06 -5.35
C PRO A 9 -18.89 17.15 -4.60
N GLY A 10 -19.43 16.18 -3.87
CA GLY A 10 -18.64 15.26 -3.06
C GLY A 10 -17.58 14.52 -3.90
N GLU A 11 -16.40 14.31 -3.32
CA GLU A 11 -15.27 13.66 -4.00
C GLU A 11 -15.68 12.30 -4.60
N PRO A 12 -15.36 12.04 -5.89
CA PRO A 12 -15.75 10.80 -6.55
C PRO A 12 -15.22 9.57 -5.82
N ARG A 13 -16.09 8.57 -5.65
CA ARG A 13 -15.76 7.30 -5.00
C ARG A 13 -15.47 6.24 -6.06
N ILE A 14 -14.28 5.66 -6.01
CA ILE A 14 -13.89 4.53 -6.84
C ILE A 14 -14.14 3.26 -6.02
N SER A 15 -14.83 2.28 -6.60
CA SER A 15 -15.02 0.96 -5.98
C SER A 15 -14.80 -0.17 -6.98
N LEU A 16 -14.26 -1.29 -6.49
CA LEU A 16 -14.10 -2.53 -7.22
C LEU A 16 -14.48 -3.70 -6.30
N GLU A 17 -15.51 -4.45 -6.68
CA GLU A 17 -15.92 -5.63 -5.94
C GLU A 17 -15.03 -6.83 -6.28
N VAL A 18 -14.57 -7.53 -5.24
CA VAL A 18 -13.78 -8.76 -5.38
C VAL A 18 -14.59 -9.92 -4.80
N SER A 19 -14.95 -10.87 -5.65
CA SER A 19 -15.73 -12.05 -5.26
C SER A 19 -15.02 -12.90 -4.19
N GLU A 20 -15.80 -13.60 -3.37
CA GLU A 20 -15.29 -14.51 -2.32
C GLU A 20 -14.28 -15.52 -2.88
N ARG A 21 -14.58 -16.13 -4.02
CA ARG A 21 -13.66 -17.05 -4.71
C ARG A 21 -12.27 -16.43 -4.95
N ARG A 22 -12.21 -15.16 -5.33
CA ARG A 22 -10.94 -14.45 -5.56
C ARG A 22 -10.24 -14.13 -4.23
N GLN A 23 -11.01 -13.74 -3.20
CA GLN A 23 -10.46 -13.51 -1.88
C GLN A 23 -9.89 -14.80 -1.26
N ASP A 24 -10.55 -15.94 -1.47
CA ASP A 24 -10.08 -17.24 -0.99
C ASP A 24 -8.83 -17.71 -1.72
N PHE A 25 -8.76 -17.46 -3.03
CA PHE A 25 -7.51 -17.63 -3.78
C PHE A 25 -6.38 -16.81 -3.15
N ALA A 26 -6.61 -15.52 -2.87
CA ALA A 26 -5.60 -14.65 -2.26
C ALA A 26 -5.15 -15.15 -0.87
N ARG A 27 -6.09 -15.55 -0.01
CA ARG A 27 -5.79 -16.16 1.30
C ARG A 27 -5.02 -17.47 1.17
N GLY A 28 -5.38 -18.30 0.19
CA GLY A 28 -4.69 -19.55 -0.11
C GLY A 28 -3.25 -19.31 -0.54
N LEU A 29 -3.04 -18.39 -1.48
CA LEU A 29 -1.72 -17.99 -1.97
C LEU A 29 -0.84 -17.45 -0.83
N LEU A 30 -1.39 -16.60 0.05
CA LEU A 30 -0.65 -16.08 1.20
C LEU A 30 -0.26 -17.20 2.18
N ARG A 31 -1.16 -18.14 2.50
CA ARG A 31 -0.84 -19.30 3.36
C ARG A 31 0.23 -20.21 2.75
N GLU A 32 0.16 -20.47 1.45
CA GLU A 32 1.15 -21.26 0.72
C GLU A 32 2.56 -20.64 0.86
N HIS A 33 2.64 -19.31 1.01
CA HIS A 33 3.88 -18.58 1.23
C HIS A 33 4.17 -18.29 2.71
N GLY A 34 3.51 -18.99 3.63
CA GLY A 34 3.83 -18.98 5.07
C GLY A 34 3.14 -17.89 5.89
N ALA A 35 2.24 -17.10 5.30
CA ALA A 35 1.52 -16.06 6.05
C ALA A 35 0.50 -16.67 7.03
N ARG A 36 0.52 -16.20 8.28
CA ARG A 36 -0.50 -16.48 9.29
C ARG A 36 -1.64 -15.48 9.17
N LEU A 37 -2.81 -15.92 8.70
CA LEU A 37 -3.92 -15.03 8.34
C LEU A 37 -4.64 -14.41 9.54
N GLU A 38 -4.36 -14.89 10.75
CA GLU A 38 -4.86 -14.33 12.01
C GLU A 38 -4.13 -13.03 12.38
N ARG A 39 -2.98 -12.77 11.76
CA ARG A 39 -2.18 -11.56 11.95
C ARG A 39 -2.54 -10.48 10.94
N PRO A 40 -2.23 -9.21 11.21
CA PRO A 40 -2.38 -8.15 10.22
C PRO A 40 -1.60 -8.46 8.95
N LEU A 41 -2.27 -8.45 7.80
CA LEU A 41 -1.66 -8.70 6.49
C LEU A 41 -1.25 -7.38 5.86
N VAL A 42 0.05 -7.15 5.65
CA VAL A 42 0.56 -5.89 5.08
C VAL A 42 1.25 -6.14 3.74
N ALA A 43 0.69 -5.54 2.70
CA ALA A 43 1.30 -5.51 1.37
C ALA A 43 2.30 -4.36 1.28
N LEU A 44 3.47 -4.61 0.68
CA LEU A 44 4.38 -3.55 0.24
C LEU A 44 4.52 -3.60 -1.29
N CYS A 45 4.51 -2.44 -1.91
CA CYS A 45 4.77 -2.29 -3.34
C CYS A 45 5.93 -1.29 -3.55
N PRO A 46 7.19 -1.79 -3.54
CA PRO A 46 8.38 -0.93 -3.64
C PRO A 46 8.69 -0.49 -5.07
N GLY A 47 8.02 -1.10 -6.05
CA GLY A 47 8.20 -0.87 -7.48
C GLY A 47 7.75 0.49 -7.99
N SER A 48 8.32 0.86 -9.13
CA SER A 48 7.74 1.79 -10.09
C SER A 48 8.46 1.63 -11.43
N THR A 49 7.83 1.00 -12.42
CA THR A 49 8.44 0.76 -13.74
C THR A 49 8.67 2.04 -14.55
N ASN A 50 7.65 2.91 -14.63
CA ASN A 50 7.64 4.06 -15.54
C ASN A 50 8.22 5.34 -14.93
N SER A 51 8.50 5.37 -13.62
CA SER A 51 9.12 6.51 -12.94
C SER A 51 9.95 6.04 -11.75
N ARG A 52 11.25 5.77 -11.99
CA ARG A 52 12.19 5.35 -10.95
C ARG A 52 12.37 6.42 -9.87
N ALA A 53 12.16 7.70 -10.20
CA ALA A 53 12.13 8.82 -9.25
C ALA A 53 10.98 8.74 -8.22
N LYS A 54 10.01 7.81 -8.39
CA LYS A 54 8.99 7.54 -7.36
C LYS A 54 9.40 6.43 -6.39
N ARG A 55 10.50 5.71 -6.64
CA ARG A 55 10.89 4.56 -5.82
C ARG A 55 11.44 5.07 -4.50
N TRP A 56 10.71 4.84 -3.42
CA TRP A 56 11.28 5.02 -2.10
C TRP A 56 12.41 3.99 -1.90
N PRO A 57 13.52 4.35 -1.25
CA PRO A 57 14.69 3.47 -1.16
C PRO A 57 14.36 2.09 -0.58
N ALA A 58 14.93 1.04 -1.17
CA ALA A 58 14.61 -0.35 -0.82
C ALA A 58 14.98 -0.68 0.63
N GLU A 59 16.08 -0.11 1.13
CA GLU A 59 16.51 -0.25 2.52
C GLU A 59 15.49 0.33 3.51
N ARG A 60 14.71 1.35 3.11
CA ARG A 60 13.66 1.94 3.94
C ARG A 60 12.40 1.10 3.95
N PHE A 61 12.04 0.51 2.81
CA PHE A 61 11.00 -0.52 2.77
C PHE A 61 11.37 -1.72 3.65
N ALA A 62 12.62 -2.17 3.61
CA ALA A 62 13.09 -3.27 4.45
C ALA A 62 13.02 -2.93 5.95
N ALA A 63 13.50 -1.74 6.34
CA ALA A 63 13.42 -1.27 7.73
C ALA A 63 11.97 -1.12 8.21
N LEU A 64 11.09 -0.59 7.36
CA LEU A 64 9.64 -0.51 7.63
C LEU A 64 9.05 -1.91 7.84
N ALA A 65 9.36 -2.84 6.94
CA ALA A 65 8.84 -4.19 6.99
C ALA A 65 9.26 -4.91 8.28
N ASP A 66 10.52 -4.79 8.68
CA ASP A 66 11.00 -5.35 9.94
C ASP A 66 10.27 -4.74 11.14
N MET A 67 10.06 -3.42 11.17
CA MET A 67 9.27 -2.79 12.25
C MET A 67 7.82 -3.28 12.28
N LEU A 68 7.17 -3.48 11.12
CA LEU A 68 5.81 -4.02 11.03
C LEU A 68 5.74 -5.45 11.58
N VAL A 69 6.71 -6.30 11.22
CA VAL A 69 6.77 -7.68 11.73
C VAL A 69 7.03 -7.70 13.23
N GLU A 70 8.05 -6.99 13.70
CA GLU A 70 8.53 -7.08 15.09
C GLU A 70 7.63 -6.35 16.09
N ARG A 71 7.08 -5.20 15.69
CA ARG A 71 6.36 -4.31 16.61
C ARG A 71 4.85 -4.33 16.43
N ALA A 72 4.36 -4.65 15.22
CA ALA A 72 2.92 -4.78 14.95
C ALA A 72 2.47 -6.24 14.79
N GLY A 73 3.41 -7.21 14.82
CA GLY A 73 3.10 -8.62 14.65
C GLY A 73 2.52 -8.95 13.27
N ALA A 74 2.78 -8.12 12.26
CA ALA A 74 2.22 -8.26 10.93
C ALA A 74 2.88 -9.38 10.11
N GLU A 75 2.16 -9.88 9.12
CA GLU A 75 2.69 -10.69 8.02
C GLU A 75 2.88 -9.78 6.80
N VAL A 76 4.13 -9.65 6.35
CA VAL A 76 4.49 -8.76 5.23
C VAL A 76 4.68 -9.57 3.95
N PHE A 77 4.11 -9.07 2.85
CA PHE A 77 4.30 -9.62 1.51
C PHE A 77 4.52 -8.51 0.47
N LEU A 78 5.31 -8.81 -0.56
CA LEU A 78 5.65 -7.88 -1.63
C LEU A 78 4.83 -8.16 -2.87
N VAL A 79 4.23 -7.12 -3.44
CA VAL A 79 3.49 -7.16 -4.72
C VAL A 79 4.11 -6.19 -5.72
N GLY A 80 3.75 -6.33 -7.00
CA GLY A 80 4.26 -5.48 -8.08
C GLY A 80 4.35 -6.23 -9.42
N ALA A 81 4.67 -5.50 -10.48
CA ALA A 81 4.85 -6.06 -11.82
C ALA A 81 6.14 -6.90 -11.91
N GLY A 82 6.26 -7.74 -12.94
CA GLY A 82 7.44 -8.61 -13.12
C GLY A 82 8.75 -7.83 -13.28
N GLU A 83 8.69 -6.68 -13.94
CA GLU A 83 9.80 -5.75 -14.14
C GLU A 83 10.28 -5.08 -12.84
N GLU A 84 9.54 -5.25 -11.76
CA GLU A 84 9.83 -4.68 -10.44
C GLU A 84 10.41 -5.74 -9.48
N LEU A 85 10.63 -6.97 -9.95
CA LEU A 85 11.12 -8.08 -9.13
C LEU A 85 12.48 -7.78 -8.48
N ASP A 86 13.37 -7.06 -9.17
CA ASP A 86 14.70 -6.76 -8.64
C ASP A 86 14.64 -5.87 -7.40
N VAL A 87 13.79 -4.84 -7.40
CA VAL A 87 13.63 -3.98 -6.21
C VAL A 87 12.94 -4.73 -5.08
N SER A 88 11.95 -5.58 -5.37
CA SER A 88 11.35 -6.44 -4.32
C SER A 88 12.36 -7.42 -3.73
N ARG A 89 13.27 -7.97 -4.53
CA ARG A 89 14.36 -8.82 -4.03
C ARG A 89 15.36 -8.05 -3.20
N GLU A 90 15.66 -6.80 -3.55
CA GLU A 90 16.51 -5.92 -2.76
C GLU A 90 15.90 -5.67 -1.38
N VAL A 91 14.61 -5.31 -1.32
CA VAL A 91 13.86 -5.18 -0.07
C VAL A 91 13.93 -6.48 0.74
N ALA A 92 13.59 -7.62 0.13
CA ALA A 92 13.57 -8.92 0.82
C ALA A 92 14.95 -9.35 1.35
N ARG A 93 16.04 -8.96 0.69
CA ARG A 93 17.42 -9.22 1.15
C ARG A 93 17.81 -8.31 2.32
N GLY A 94 17.29 -7.09 2.38
CA GLY A 94 17.53 -6.14 3.47
C GLY A 94 16.73 -6.42 4.73
N MET A 95 15.68 -7.25 4.64
CA MET A 95 14.83 -7.61 5.79
C MET A 95 15.47 -8.69 6.66
N ARG A 96 15.28 -8.58 7.98
CA ARG A 96 15.61 -9.65 8.94
C ARG A 96 14.63 -10.81 8.83
N ASN A 97 13.35 -10.50 8.65
CA ASN A 97 12.29 -11.48 8.48
C ASN A 97 11.92 -11.59 7.00
N ARG A 98 12.11 -12.76 6.37
CA ARG A 98 11.88 -12.88 4.92
C ARG A 98 10.39 -12.76 4.58
N PRO A 99 9.98 -11.85 3.68
CA PRO A 99 8.59 -11.72 3.27
C PRO A 99 8.24 -12.74 2.19
N ALA A 100 6.95 -12.94 1.96
CA ALA A 100 6.48 -13.55 0.72
C ALA A 100 6.71 -12.58 -0.45
N VAL A 101 7.51 -12.97 -1.44
CA VAL A 101 7.72 -12.16 -2.66
C VAL A 101 6.78 -12.66 -3.77
N LEU A 102 5.70 -11.90 -3.99
CA LEU A 102 4.67 -12.19 -4.99
C LEU A 102 4.77 -11.26 -6.22
N THR A 103 5.69 -10.30 -6.22
CA THR A 103 6.02 -9.45 -7.36
C THR A 103 6.28 -10.29 -8.61
N GLY A 104 5.57 -10.00 -9.71
CA GLY A 104 5.64 -10.76 -10.96
C GLY A 104 5.00 -12.14 -10.94
N ARG A 105 4.37 -12.55 -9.83
CA ARG A 105 3.71 -13.86 -9.68
C ARG A 105 2.19 -13.77 -9.68
N THR A 106 1.65 -12.56 -9.80
CA THR A 106 0.22 -12.30 -9.83
C THR A 106 -0.13 -11.35 -10.97
N ASP A 107 -1.28 -11.57 -11.60
CA ASP A 107 -1.88 -10.60 -12.50
C ASP A 107 -2.57 -9.45 -11.73
N LEU A 108 -3.15 -8.50 -12.46
CA LEU A 108 -3.86 -7.36 -11.86
C LEU A 108 -5.07 -7.77 -11.02
N ALA A 109 -5.84 -8.77 -11.46
CA ALA A 109 -7.04 -9.22 -10.75
C ALA A 109 -6.67 -9.98 -9.46
N GLN A 110 -5.60 -10.77 -9.51
CA GLN A 110 -5.02 -11.44 -8.34
C GLN A 110 -4.40 -10.45 -7.36
N THR A 111 -3.74 -9.39 -7.86
CA THR A 111 -3.25 -8.29 -7.02
C THR A 111 -4.41 -7.58 -6.33
N ALA A 112 -5.48 -7.26 -7.05
CA ALA A 112 -6.69 -6.68 -6.44
C ALA A 112 -7.28 -7.61 -5.36
N ALA A 113 -7.24 -8.93 -5.57
CA ALA A 113 -7.68 -9.90 -4.58
C ALA A 113 -6.77 -10.00 -3.35
N LEU A 114 -5.45 -9.90 -3.51
CA LEU A 114 -4.51 -9.79 -2.39
C LEU A 114 -4.76 -8.52 -1.59
N LEU A 115 -4.96 -7.39 -2.26
CA LEU A 115 -5.21 -6.11 -1.61
C LEU A 115 -6.56 -6.06 -0.89
N SER A 116 -7.60 -6.73 -1.40
CA SER A 116 -8.91 -6.76 -0.74
C SER A 116 -8.90 -7.53 0.59
N VAL A 117 -8.00 -8.50 0.75
CA VAL A 117 -7.82 -9.24 2.01
C VAL A 117 -6.73 -8.65 2.92
N ALA A 118 -5.87 -7.78 2.39
CA ALA A 118 -4.86 -7.06 3.16
C ALA A 118 -5.49 -6.09 4.17
N ASP A 119 -4.75 -5.81 5.24
CA ASP A 119 -5.08 -4.82 6.27
C ASP A 119 -4.45 -3.46 5.99
N LEU A 120 -3.38 -3.43 5.21
CA LEU A 120 -2.71 -2.22 4.77
C LEU A 120 -1.90 -2.48 3.48
N LEU A 121 -1.87 -1.51 2.58
CA LEU A 121 -0.85 -1.37 1.55
C LEU A 121 0.07 -0.20 1.89
N VAL A 122 1.39 -0.41 1.84
CA VAL A 122 2.35 0.69 1.76
C VAL A 122 3.02 0.67 0.39
N THR A 123 2.97 1.79 -0.32
CA THR A 123 3.36 1.84 -1.74
C THR A 123 3.91 3.19 -2.14
N ASN A 124 4.66 3.24 -3.24
CA ASN A 124 4.89 4.47 -3.98
C ASN A 124 3.60 4.91 -4.71
N ASP A 125 3.52 6.17 -5.15
CA ASP A 125 2.46 6.71 -6.02
C ASP A 125 2.37 6.00 -7.40
N THR A 126 1.72 4.83 -7.42
CA THR A 126 1.62 3.92 -8.57
C THR A 126 0.25 3.23 -8.59
N GLY A 127 -0.05 2.52 -9.68
CA GLY A 127 -1.33 1.84 -9.91
C GLY A 127 -1.89 1.05 -8.70
N PRO A 128 -1.07 0.24 -7.99
CA PRO A 128 -1.53 -0.48 -6.80
C PRO A 128 -2.16 0.40 -5.71
N ALA A 129 -1.75 1.67 -5.57
CA ALA A 129 -2.37 2.59 -4.62
C ALA A 129 -3.85 2.85 -4.95
N HIS A 130 -4.17 3.00 -6.24
CA HIS A 130 -5.55 3.20 -6.71
C HIS A 130 -6.37 1.91 -6.62
N VAL A 131 -5.75 0.76 -6.91
CA VAL A 131 -6.42 -0.54 -6.76
C VAL A 131 -6.79 -0.76 -5.29
N ALA A 132 -5.86 -0.50 -4.36
CA ALA A 132 -6.12 -0.59 -2.92
C ALA A 132 -7.30 0.30 -2.50
N ALA A 133 -7.31 1.56 -2.95
CA ALA A 133 -8.44 2.46 -2.71
C ALA A 133 -9.77 1.89 -3.23
N ALA A 134 -9.79 1.35 -4.45
CA ALA A 134 -10.99 0.79 -5.06
C ALA A 134 -11.53 -0.44 -4.32
N VAL A 135 -10.65 -1.31 -3.79
CA VAL A 135 -11.06 -2.51 -3.05
C VAL A 135 -11.25 -2.28 -1.55
N GLY A 136 -11.15 -1.03 -1.08
CA GLY A 136 -11.33 -0.67 0.34
C GLY A 136 -10.17 -1.09 1.25
N CYS A 137 -8.98 -1.27 0.69
CA CYS A 137 -7.75 -1.51 1.45
C CYS A 137 -7.17 -0.16 1.92
N PRO A 138 -6.91 0.04 3.23
CA PRO A 138 -6.15 1.19 3.69
C PRO A 138 -4.80 1.28 2.97
N VAL A 139 -4.40 2.48 2.59
CA VAL A 139 -3.17 2.69 1.83
C VAL A 139 -2.37 3.86 2.37
N VAL A 140 -1.12 3.61 2.72
CA VAL A 140 -0.12 4.65 2.97
C VAL A 140 0.71 4.79 1.69
N VAL A 141 0.58 5.93 1.03
CA VAL A 141 1.20 6.19 -0.28
C VAL A 141 2.30 7.24 -0.15
N ILE A 142 3.50 6.88 -0.59
CA ILE A 142 4.69 7.72 -0.54
C ILE A 142 4.79 8.54 -1.83
N PHE A 143 4.82 9.86 -1.67
CA PHE A 143 4.89 10.84 -2.75
C PHE A 143 6.20 11.62 -2.71
N GLY A 144 6.88 11.68 -3.85
CA GLY A 144 8.07 12.49 -4.07
C GLY A 144 7.93 13.45 -5.26
N PRO A 145 8.16 12.98 -6.49
CA PRO A 145 8.24 13.86 -7.67
C PRO A 145 6.86 14.30 -8.21
N THR A 146 5.77 13.64 -7.82
CA THR A 146 4.42 13.88 -8.34
C THR A 146 3.57 14.78 -7.45
N ASN A 147 2.50 15.31 -8.02
CA ASN A 147 1.54 16.14 -7.31
C ASN A 147 0.36 15.30 -6.77
N PRO A 148 0.19 15.16 -5.43
CA PRO A 148 -0.94 14.45 -4.86
C PRO A 148 -2.29 15.06 -5.22
N ALA A 149 -2.36 16.36 -5.52
CA ALA A 149 -3.61 17.03 -5.91
C ALA A 149 -4.21 16.45 -7.21
N THR A 150 -3.40 15.78 -8.04
CA THR A 150 -3.83 15.26 -9.33
C THR A 150 -3.80 13.73 -9.41
N THR A 151 -3.07 13.06 -8.52
CA THR A 151 -2.75 11.63 -8.65
C THR A 151 -2.93 10.81 -7.38
N ARG A 152 -3.31 11.41 -6.25
CA ARG A 152 -3.56 10.61 -5.05
C ARG A 152 -4.69 9.58 -5.28
N PRO A 153 -4.62 8.41 -4.64
CA PRO A 153 -5.76 7.51 -4.59
C PRO A 153 -6.96 8.19 -3.91
N LEU A 154 -8.14 8.05 -4.51
CA LEU A 154 -9.39 8.62 -4.03
C LEU A 154 -10.04 7.65 -3.03
N SER A 155 -9.67 7.76 -1.77
CA SER A 155 -10.27 6.99 -0.68
C SER A 155 -10.07 7.72 0.66
N PRO A 156 -11.06 7.69 1.57
CA PRO A 156 -10.87 8.20 2.92
C PRO A 156 -9.88 7.36 3.74
N LEU A 157 -9.53 6.16 3.27
CA LEU A 157 -8.55 5.27 3.89
C LEU A 157 -7.14 5.46 3.29
N ALA A 158 -6.97 6.42 2.39
CA ALA A 158 -5.68 6.75 1.81
C ALA A 158 -4.97 7.85 2.61
N GLU A 159 -3.73 7.59 2.99
CA GLU A 159 -2.85 8.53 3.65
C GLU A 159 -1.64 8.83 2.77
N VAL A 160 -1.42 10.12 2.46
CA VAL A 160 -0.28 10.58 1.66
C VAL A 160 0.87 10.99 2.58
N VAL A 161 2.04 10.38 2.38
CA VAL A 161 3.29 10.76 3.05
C VAL A 161 4.19 11.48 2.04
N ARG A 162 4.60 12.72 2.38
CA ARG A 162 5.49 13.51 1.52
C ARG A 162 6.37 14.49 2.30
N ARG A 163 7.53 14.80 1.74
CA ARG A 163 8.46 15.86 2.17
C ARG A 163 9.00 16.60 0.93
N PRO A 164 8.24 17.56 0.37
CA PRO A 164 8.62 18.19 -0.89
C PRO A 164 9.82 19.13 -0.70
N PRO A 165 10.93 18.95 -1.46
CA PRO A 165 11.96 19.97 -1.62
C PRO A 165 11.53 21.02 -2.66
N ASP A 166 12.33 22.07 -2.84
CA ASP A 166 12.07 23.16 -3.81
C ASP A 166 11.90 22.66 -5.25
N CYS A 167 12.55 21.55 -5.62
CA CYS A 167 12.44 20.99 -6.96
C CYS A 167 11.16 20.17 -7.19
N ALA A 168 10.30 19.96 -6.17
CA ALA A 168 9.10 19.13 -6.29
C ALA A 168 7.81 19.99 -6.39
N PRO A 169 6.83 19.60 -7.24
CA PRO A 169 6.80 18.39 -8.07
C PRO A 169 7.58 18.56 -9.39
N CYS A 170 8.59 17.73 -9.63
CA CYS A 170 9.36 17.77 -10.88
C CYS A 170 8.78 16.89 -11.99
N MET A 171 7.93 15.91 -11.65
CA MET A 171 7.33 14.93 -12.58
C MET A 171 8.34 14.10 -13.40
N LEU A 172 9.63 14.11 -13.03
CA LEU A 172 10.67 13.41 -13.79
C LEU A 172 10.57 11.88 -13.63
N ARG A 173 10.96 11.16 -14.68
CA ARG A 173 11.07 9.70 -14.65
C ARG A 173 12.24 9.24 -13.79
N ASP A 174 13.36 9.96 -13.87
CA ASP A 174 14.59 9.71 -13.15
C ASP A 174 15.02 10.99 -12.42
N CYS A 175 15.48 10.85 -11.18
CA CYS A 175 15.99 11.99 -10.44
C CYS A 175 17.41 12.29 -10.91
N PRO A 176 17.71 13.51 -11.41
CA PRO A 176 19.04 13.87 -11.88
C PRO A 176 20.00 14.30 -10.75
N ILE A 177 19.53 14.29 -9.51
CA ILE A 177 20.25 14.77 -8.32
C ILE A 177 20.30 13.68 -7.24
N ASP A 178 19.85 13.97 -6.01
CA ASP A 178 20.05 13.14 -4.81
C ASP A 178 18.77 12.48 -4.26
N HIS A 179 17.66 12.56 -5.00
CA HIS A 179 16.40 11.93 -4.61
C HIS A 179 15.84 12.41 -3.25
N ARG A 180 16.21 13.62 -2.80
CA ARG A 180 15.87 14.16 -1.46
C ARG A 180 14.39 14.15 -1.11
N CYS A 181 13.49 14.22 -2.10
CA CYS A 181 12.04 14.11 -1.88
C CYS A 181 11.63 12.75 -1.33
N MET A 182 12.33 11.67 -1.69
CA MET A 182 12.08 10.32 -1.21
C MET A 182 12.96 10.00 0.00
N THR A 183 14.22 10.44 0.03
CA THR A 183 15.15 10.17 1.14
C THR A 183 14.88 11.04 2.39
N ALA A 184 14.08 12.10 2.30
CA ALA A 184 13.62 12.83 3.48
C ALA A 184 12.54 12.06 4.28
N ILE A 185 11.85 11.10 3.66
CA ILE A 185 10.75 10.34 4.28
C ILE A 185 11.33 9.12 4.99
N THR A 186 11.34 9.10 6.32
CA THR A 186 11.98 8.03 7.11
C THR A 186 11.10 6.80 7.27
N ALA A 187 11.70 5.65 7.57
CA ALA A 187 10.95 4.42 7.81
C ALA A 187 10.07 4.54 9.06
N GLU A 188 10.55 5.25 10.08
CA GLU A 188 9.84 5.51 11.34
C GLU A 188 8.59 6.37 11.11
N GLU A 189 8.67 7.39 10.24
CA GLU A 189 7.51 8.20 9.87
C GLU A 189 6.44 7.33 9.22
N VAL A 190 6.82 6.54 8.21
CA VAL A 190 5.89 5.65 7.49
C VAL A 190 5.34 4.56 8.40
N PHE A 191 6.15 4.04 9.33
CA PHE A 191 5.71 3.08 10.33
C PHE A 191 4.66 3.68 11.27
N GLY A 192 4.86 4.91 11.74
CA GLY A 192 3.87 5.63 12.57
C GLY A 192 2.52 5.79 11.87
N ARG A 193 2.54 6.16 10.56
CA ARG A 193 1.33 6.22 9.73
C ARG A 193 0.68 4.85 9.55
N SER A 194 1.50 3.83 9.31
CA SER A 194 1.06 2.44 9.14
C SER A 194 0.34 1.92 10.38
N LEU A 195 0.84 2.21 11.59
CA LEU A 195 0.17 1.84 12.84
C LEU A 195 -1.18 2.54 13.01
N ALA A 196 -1.28 3.83 12.69
CA ALA A 196 -2.54 4.56 12.75
C ALA A 196 -3.58 3.95 11.79
N ALA A 197 -3.17 3.63 10.56
CA ALA A 197 -4.03 3.00 9.56
C ALA A 197 -4.49 1.59 9.99
N LEU A 198 -3.59 0.77 10.57
CA LEU A 198 -3.94 -0.55 11.11
C LEU A 198 -4.89 -0.44 12.32
N GLY A 199 -4.65 0.54 13.21
CA GLY A 199 -5.48 0.78 14.40
C GLY A 199 -6.90 1.23 14.06
N ALA A 200 -7.06 2.09 13.04
CA ALA A 200 -8.37 2.53 12.56
C ALA A 200 -9.25 1.37 12.01
N ARG A 201 -8.62 0.26 11.62
CA ARG A 201 -9.31 -0.96 11.13
C ARG A 201 -9.65 -1.96 12.25
N GLY A 202 -9.08 -1.80 13.45
CA GLY A 202 -9.04 -2.86 14.47
C GLY A 202 -10.10 -2.79 15.58
N VAL A 203 -11.29 -3.37 15.35
CA VAL A 203 -12.05 -4.23 16.31
C VAL A 203 -12.98 -5.26 15.60
N SER A 204 -13.19 -5.23 14.28
CA SER A 204 -14.37 -5.92 13.67
C SER A 204 -14.16 -7.32 13.05
N ARG A 205 -12.94 -7.86 12.91
CA ARG A 205 -12.78 -9.16 12.21
C ARG A 205 -13.35 -10.37 12.98
N ASP A 206 -13.38 -10.33 14.31
CA ASP A 206 -14.00 -11.41 15.11
C ASP A 206 -15.54 -11.35 15.10
N SER A 207 -16.12 -10.17 14.89
CA SER A 207 -17.58 -9.97 14.91
C SER A 207 -18.27 -10.32 13.59
N ARG A 208 -17.60 -10.18 12.43
CA ARG A 208 -18.21 -10.51 11.13
C ARG A 208 -18.38 -12.02 10.92
N ARG A 209 -17.44 -12.83 11.41
CA ARG A 209 -17.50 -14.30 11.26
C ARG A 209 -18.59 -14.96 12.11
N LYS A 210 -19.01 -14.33 13.22
CA LYS A 210 -20.12 -14.82 14.06
C LYS A 210 -21.51 -14.41 13.55
N LEU A 211 -21.61 -13.41 12.66
CA LEU A 211 -22.89 -12.98 12.08
C LEU A 211 -23.23 -13.70 10.76
N GLU A 212 -22.24 -14.26 10.07
CA GLU A 212 -22.44 -14.97 8.79
C GLU A 212 -22.63 -16.48 8.95
N VAL A 213 -22.25 -17.05 10.10
CA VAL A 213 -22.52 -18.47 10.46
C VAL A 213 -23.82 -18.60 11.29
N ALA A 214 -24.46 -17.48 11.63
CA ALA A 214 -25.70 -17.41 12.40
C ALA A 214 -26.93 -16.98 11.55
N ARG A 215 -26.82 -17.06 10.22
CA ARG A 215 -27.93 -16.91 9.26
C ARG A 215 -28.07 -18.17 8.44
#